data_AF-A0A7K7KFG0-F1
#
_entry.id   AF-A0A7K7KFG0-F1
#
_cell.length_a   1.000
_cell.length_b   1.000
_cell.length_c   1.000
_cell.angle_alpha   90.00
_cell.angle_beta   90.00
_cell.angle_gamma   90.00
#
_symmetry.space_group_name_H-M   'P 1'
#
loop_
_entity.id
_entity.type
_entity.pdbx_description
1 polymer ?
#
loop_
_entity_poly.entity_id
_entity_poly.type
_entity_poly.pdbx_seq_one_letter_code
_entity_poly.pdbx_strand_id
1 'polypeptide(L)'
;QYTLRCDMRRSLLAKDLTKTCEFIVHSLSQKGKLLPSPVDFTITPETLQNVKERASLPKFLIRGHLNSTNCVITQPLTGELVVESAEAAVKSIELQLVRVETCGCAEGYARDATEIQNIQIADGDVCRGLPIPIHMVFPRLFTCPTLETTNFKV
;
A
#
# COMPACT_ATOMS: atom_id res chain seq x y z
N GLN A 1 12.53 -16.55 -1.16
CA GLN A 1 12.19 -17.78 -0.41
C GLN A 1 13.47 -18.33 0.19
N TYR A 2 13.46 -18.69 1.47
CA TYR A 2 14.62 -19.27 2.15
C TYR A 2 14.31 -20.72 2.53
N THR A 3 15.22 -21.62 2.20
CA THR A 3 15.04 -23.06 2.44
C THR A 3 16.34 -23.70 2.94
N LEU A 4 16.19 -24.71 3.79
CA LEU A 4 17.24 -25.66 4.13
C LEU A 4 16.96 -26.94 3.36
N ARG A 5 17.95 -27.40 2.59
CA ARG A 5 17.87 -28.65 1.82
C ARG A 5 18.93 -29.63 2.33
N CYS A 6 18.51 -30.84 2.63
CA CYS A 6 19.37 -31.96 2.98
C CYS A 6 19.25 -33.04 1.89
N ASP A 7 20.36 -33.37 1.26
CA ASP A 7 20.46 -34.45 0.28
C ASP A 7 21.32 -35.59 0.87
N MET A 8 20.80 -36.81 0.84
CA MET A 8 21.51 -38.02 1.25
C MET A 8 21.69 -38.93 0.04
N ARG A 9 22.95 -39.01 -0.42
CA ARG A 9 23.33 -39.97 -1.46
C ARG A 9 23.29 -41.38 -0.94
N ARG A 10 22.71 -42.29 -1.71
CA ARG A 10 22.60 -43.71 -1.37
C ARG A 10 23.31 -44.56 -2.42
N SER A 11 23.41 -45.86 -2.15
CA SER A 11 24.02 -46.82 -3.07
C SER A 11 23.41 -46.77 -4.46
N LEU A 12 24.13 -47.22 -5.49
CA LEU A 12 23.79 -47.09 -6.92
C LEU A 12 22.35 -47.51 -7.32
N LEU A 13 21.76 -48.46 -6.60
CA LEU A 13 20.40 -48.98 -6.87
C LEU A 13 19.30 -48.34 -6.00
N ALA A 14 19.66 -47.49 -5.04
CA ALA A 14 18.74 -46.82 -4.13
C ALA A 14 18.56 -45.36 -4.54
N LYS A 15 17.32 -44.89 -4.53
CA LYS A 15 17.02 -43.47 -4.76
C LYS A 15 17.58 -42.63 -3.60
N ASP A 16 18.33 -41.59 -3.95
CA ASP A 16 18.76 -40.56 -3.02
C ASP A 16 17.57 -39.94 -2.28
N LEU A 17 17.79 -39.53 -1.04
CA LEU A 17 16.77 -38.85 -0.25
C LEU A 17 17.03 -37.36 -0.28
N THR A 18 15.97 -36.58 -0.49
CA THR A 18 16.01 -35.12 -0.38
C THR A 18 14.92 -34.67 0.58
N LYS A 19 15.28 -33.81 1.53
CA LYS A 19 14.31 -33.12 2.40
C LYS A 19 14.56 -31.62 2.32
N THR A 20 13.49 -30.87 2.11
CA THR A 20 13.50 -29.41 2.13
C THR A 20 12.62 -28.90 3.27
N CYS A 21 13.11 -27.88 3.98
CA CYS A 21 12.38 -27.16 5.01
C CYS A 21 12.44 -25.66 4.70
N GLU A 22 11.29 -25.00 4.72
CA GLU A 22 11.20 -23.55 4.47
C GLU A 22 11.27 -22.79 5.79
N PHE A 23 11.82 -21.58 5.73
CA PHE A 23 11.79 -20.65 6.85
C PHE A 23 11.63 -19.21 6.36
N ILE A 24 11.14 -18.35 7.25
CA ILE A 24 10.88 -16.94 6.95
C ILE A 24 11.99 -16.09 7.53
N VAL A 25 12.49 -15.16 6.72
CA VAL A 25 13.44 -14.12 7.16
C VAL A 25 12.69 -12.80 7.18
N HIS A 26 12.54 -12.23 8.38
CA HIS A 26 12.07 -10.86 8.52
C HIS A 26 13.27 -9.92 8.58
N SER A 27 13.26 -8.89 7.73
CA SER A 27 14.21 -7.80 7.88
C SER A 27 13.85 -7.00 9.13
N LEU A 28 14.84 -6.71 9.97
CA LEU A 28 14.65 -5.76 11.07
C LEU A 28 14.36 -4.37 10.50
N SER A 29 13.62 -3.55 11.24
CA SER A 29 13.46 -2.14 10.90
C SER A 29 14.84 -1.52 10.64
N GLN A 30 15.02 -0.84 9.50
CA GLN A 30 16.26 -0.12 9.22
C GLN A 30 16.57 0.78 10.42
N LYS A 31 17.78 0.62 11.00
CA LYS A 31 18.17 1.37 12.20
C LYS A 31 18.28 2.85 11.85
N GLY A 32 17.26 3.61 12.21
CA GLY A 32 17.19 5.06 12.08
C GLY A 32 15.85 5.53 12.65
N LYS A 33 15.80 6.67 13.33
CA LYS A 33 14.50 7.30 13.61
C LYS A 33 13.93 7.67 12.25
N LEU A 34 12.85 7.01 11.83
CA LEU A 34 12.05 7.52 10.72
C LEU A 34 11.62 8.91 11.12
N LEU A 35 12.19 9.92 10.46
CA LEU A 35 11.77 11.28 10.67
C LEU A 35 10.36 11.40 10.06
N PRO A 36 9.41 12.02 10.77
CA PRO A 36 8.12 12.32 10.18
C PRO A 36 8.32 13.02 8.84
N SER A 37 7.64 12.52 7.82
CA SER A 37 7.64 13.08 6.46
C SER A 37 6.20 13.46 6.07
N PRO A 38 5.60 14.45 6.75
CA PRO A 38 4.22 14.82 6.47
C PRO A 38 4.07 15.24 5.02
N VAL A 39 2.92 14.91 4.44
CA VAL A 39 2.59 15.31 3.08
C VAL A 39 1.17 15.84 3.04
N ASP A 40 1.03 17.06 2.54
CA ASP A 40 -0.26 17.64 2.23
C ASP A 40 -0.74 17.14 0.86
N PHE A 41 -2.03 16.97 0.74
CA PHE A 41 -2.67 16.62 -0.53
C PHE A 41 -3.92 17.47 -0.75
N THR A 42 -4.29 17.61 -2.02
CA THR A 42 -5.49 18.31 -2.45
C THR A 42 -6.15 17.49 -3.54
N ILE A 43 -7.46 17.28 -3.41
CA ILE A 43 -8.28 16.58 -4.37
C ILE A 43 -9.33 17.55 -4.92
N THR A 44 -9.21 17.81 -6.21
CA THR A 44 -10.17 18.54 -7.05
C THR A 44 -10.51 17.71 -8.28
N PRO A 45 -11.57 18.04 -9.04
CA PRO A 45 -11.86 17.40 -10.31
C PRO A 45 -10.66 17.30 -11.27
N GLU A 46 -9.78 18.32 -11.27
CA GLU A 46 -8.60 18.40 -12.13
C GLU A 46 -7.49 17.42 -11.70
N THR A 47 -7.38 17.14 -10.40
CA THR A 47 -6.36 16.21 -9.85
C THR A 47 -6.74 14.74 -9.96
N LEU A 48 -8.01 14.42 -10.23
CA LEU A 48 -8.48 13.04 -10.31
C LEU A 48 -7.81 12.27 -11.46
N GLN A 49 -7.34 11.06 -11.16
CA GLN A 49 -6.81 10.12 -12.14
C GLN A 49 -7.93 9.18 -12.62
N ASN A 50 -7.80 8.62 -13.82
CA ASN A 50 -8.74 7.62 -14.39
C ASN A 50 -10.19 8.10 -14.62
N VAL A 51 -10.46 9.40 -14.66
CA VAL A 51 -11.76 9.96 -15.05
C VAL A 51 -11.77 10.39 -16.52
N LYS A 52 -12.72 9.87 -17.31
CA LYS A 52 -12.87 10.17 -18.74
C LYS A 52 -13.46 11.56 -19.01
N GLU A 53 -14.44 11.99 -18.21
CA GLU A 53 -15.17 13.27 -18.41
C GLU A 53 -14.99 14.19 -17.20
N ARG A 54 -13.80 14.76 -17.02
CA ARG A 54 -13.54 15.65 -15.86
C ARG A 54 -14.41 16.90 -15.86
N ALA A 55 -14.75 17.41 -17.04
CA ALA A 55 -15.52 18.66 -17.20
C ALA A 55 -16.99 18.55 -16.76
N SER A 56 -17.54 17.34 -16.65
CA SER A 56 -18.91 17.11 -16.19
C SER A 56 -19.00 16.86 -14.68
N LEU A 57 -17.87 16.80 -13.99
CA LEU A 57 -17.85 16.61 -12.54
C LEU A 57 -18.32 17.87 -11.81
N PRO A 58 -19.13 17.73 -10.75
CA PRO A 58 -19.42 18.85 -9.86
C PRO A 58 -18.13 19.37 -9.23
N LYS A 59 -18.05 20.68 -8.95
CA LYS A 59 -16.85 21.22 -8.30
C LYS A 59 -16.80 20.78 -6.85
N PHE A 60 -15.61 20.41 -6.42
CA PHE A 60 -15.31 20.12 -5.03
C PHE A 60 -13.85 20.41 -4.72
N LEU A 61 -13.56 20.58 -3.44
CA LEU A 61 -12.24 20.79 -2.90
C LEU A 61 -12.12 20.00 -1.60
N ILE A 62 -11.26 19.00 -1.60
CA ILE A 62 -10.89 18.24 -0.42
C ILE A 62 -9.41 18.49 -0.17
N ARG A 63 -9.06 18.82 1.06
CA ARG A 63 -7.67 18.94 1.49
C ARG A 63 -7.39 17.98 2.62
N GLY A 64 -6.15 17.57 2.76
CA GLY A 64 -5.74 16.77 3.89
C GLY A 64 -4.24 16.65 3.98
N HIS A 65 -3.80 15.94 5.00
CA HIS A 65 -2.41 15.62 5.19
C HIS A 65 -2.27 14.18 5.71
N LEU A 66 -1.19 13.52 5.34
CA LEU A 66 -0.73 12.30 5.99
C LEU A 66 0.46 12.65 6.86
N ASN A 67 0.53 12.06 8.06
CA ASN A 67 1.60 12.36 9.02
C ASN A 67 2.97 11.87 8.56
N SER A 68 3.02 10.85 7.70
CA SER A 68 4.24 10.38 7.09
C SER A 68 3.99 9.60 5.79
N THR A 69 4.90 9.76 4.83
CA THR A 69 5.03 8.91 3.64
C THR A 69 5.88 7.65 3.88
N ASN A 70 6.56 7.55 5.02
CA ASN A 70 7.40 6.40 5.39
C ASN A 70 6.88 5.80 6.70
N CYS A 71 6.03 4.78 6.57
CA CYS A 71 5.28 4.23 7.69
C CYS A 71 5.97 3.02 8.30
N VAL A 72 5.96 2.92 9.63
CA VAL A 72 6.25 1.65 10.32
C VAL A 72 5.06 0.72 10.11
N ILE A 73 5.27 -0.43 9.48
CA ILE A 73 4.19 -1.38 9.13
C ILE A 73 3.37 -1.89 10.34
N THR A 74 3.93 -1.82 11.55
CA THR A 74 3.25 -2.19 12.80
C THR A 74 2.45 -1.05 13.43
N GLN A 75 2.52 0.16 12.86
CA GLN A 75 1.79 1.35 13.27
C GLN A 75 0.77 1.72 12.18
N PRO A 76 -0.36 2.35 12.55
CA PRO A 76 -1.34 2.79 11.58
C PRO A 76 -0.81 3.92 10.68
N LEU A 77 -1.29 3.97 9.44
CA LEU A 77 -1.26 5.20 8.64
C LEU A 77 -2.22 6.21 9.27
N THR A 78 -1.71 7.40 9.58
CA THR A 78 -2.47 8.46 10.25
C THR A 78 -2.42 9.77 9.47
N GLY A 79 -3.47 10.57 9.60
CA GLY A 79 -3.58 11.88 8.99
C GLY A 79 -4.97 12.47 9.23
N GLU A 80 -5.33 13.47 8.43
CA GLU A 80 -6.64 14.11 8.49
C GLU A 80 -7.01 14.64 7.11
N LEU A 81 -8.30 14.68 6.81
CA LEU A 81 -8.82 15.40 5.65
C LEU A 81 -10.05 16.23 6.01
N VAL A 82 -10.33 17.23 5.19
CA VAL A 82 -11.49 18.11 5.29
C VAL A 82 -12.07 18.27 3.89
N VAL A 83 -13.39 18.11 3.77
CA VAL A 83 -14.13 18.59 2.59
C VAL A 83 -14.30 20.10 2.74
N GLU A 84 -13.50 20.91 2.04
CA GLU A 84 -13.61 22.38 2.12
C GLU A 84 -14.87 22.87 1.40
N SER A 85 -15.14 22.33 0.21
CA SER A 85 -16.37 22.63 -0.55
C SER A 85 -16.76 21.47 -1.46
N ALA A 86 -18.05 21.32 -1.75
CA ALA A 86 -18.57 20.37 -2.74
C ALA A 86 -19.97 20.80 -3.21
N GLU A 87 -20.13 20.99 -4.52
CA GLU A 87 -21.40 21.38 -5.17
C GLU A 87 -22.44 20.25 -5.18
N ALA A 88 -21.98 18.99 -5.10
CA ALA A 88 -22.82 17.82 -4.99
C ALA A 88 -22.57 17.10 -3.66
N ALA A 89 -23.52 16.25 -3.27
CA ALA A 89 -23.37 15.43 -2.08
C ALA A 89 -22.20 14.45 -2.22
N VAL A 90 -21.28 14.47 -1.25
CA VAL A 90 -20.18 13.50 -1.15
C VAL A 90 -20.71 12.34 -0.33
N LYS A 91 -21.11 11.24 -0.96
CA LYS A 91 -21.80 10.13 -0.27
C LYS A 91 -20.92 9.31 0.67
N SER A 92 -19.64 9.20 0.33
CA SER A 92 -18.66 8.46 1.11
C SER A 92 -17.26 8.96 0.77
N ILE A 93 -16.33 8.69 1.69
CA ILE A 93 -14.90 8.80 1.44
C ILE A 93 -14.27 7.47 1.83
N GLU A 94 -13.54 6.87 0.90
CA GLU A 94 -12.86 5.59 1.07
C GLU A 94 -11.35 5.78 0.96
N LEU A 95 -10.61 5.04 1.78
CA LEU A 95 -9.17 4.96 1.73
C LEU A 95 -8.76 3.55 1.31
N GLN A 96 -7.99 3.48 0.22
CA GLN A 96 -7.53 2.23 -0.36
C GLN A 96 -6.02 2.06 -0.16
N LEU A 97 -5.64 0.89 0.36
CA LEU A 97 -4.27 0.41 0.39
C LEU A 97 -4.07 -0.49 -0.83
N VAL A 98 -3.20 -0.06 -1.74
CA VAL A 98 -2.86 -0.81 -2.95
C VAL A 98 -1.40 -1.22 -2.88
N ARG A 99 -1.12 -2.50 -3.05
CA ARG A 99 0.22 -3.04 -3.22
C ARG A 99 0.56 -3.04 -4.70
N VAL A 100 1.73 -2.51 -5.05
CA VAL A 100 2.21 -2.48 -6.43
C VAL A 100 3.45 -3.35 -6.53
N GLU A 101 3.34 -4.49 -7.20
CA GLU A 101 4.48 -5.36 -7.47
C GLU A 101 5.02 -5.07 -8.87
N THR A 102 6.33 -4.97 -9.01
CA THR A 102 7.02 -4.79 -10.29
C THR A 102 8.09 -5.85 -10.43
N CYS A 103 7.98 -6.69 -11.46
CA CYS A 103 8.94 -7.74 -11.78
C CYS A 103 9.67 -7.39 -13.08
N GLY A 104 11.00 -7.39 -13.05
CA GLY A 104 11.86 -7.18 -14.20
C GLY A 104 12.44 -8.50 -14.72
N CYS A 105 12.48 -8.66 -16.03
CA CYS A 105 13.23 -9.70 -16.72
C CYS A 105 14.02 -9.08 -17.89
N ALA A 106 14.78 -9.89 -18.63
CA ALA A 106 15.55 -9.42 -19.79
C ALA A 106 14.69 -8.75 -20.88
N GLU A 107 13.39 -9.08 -20.93
CA GLU A 107 12.44 -8.60 -21.94
C GLU A 107 11.67 -7.33 -21.51
N GLY A 108 11.84 -6.88 -20.26
CA GLY A 108 11.19 -5.67 -19.76
C GLY A 108 10.68 -5.80 -18.32
N TYR A 109 9.76 -4.92 -17.95
CA TYR A 109 9.14 -4.89 -16.62
C TYR A 109 7.64 -5.14 -16.72
N ALA A 110 7.12 -6.00 -15.86
CA ALA A 110 5.70 -6.18 -15.61
C ALA A 110 5.34 -5.53 -14.28
N ARG A 111 4.20 -4.83 -14.24
CA ARG A 111 3.69 -4.17 -13.03
C ARG A 111 2.27 -4.66 -12.76
N ASP A 112 2.01 -5.07 -11.53
CA ASP A 112 0.69 -5.50 -11.06
C ASP A 112 0.27 -4.70 -9.83
N ALA A 113 -1.01 -4.34 -9.75
CA ALA A 113 -1.57 -3.57 -8.65
C ALA A 113 -2.70 -4.38 -7.99
N THR A 114 -2.52 -4.72 -6.72
CA THR A 114 -3.49 -5.48 -5.94
C THR A 114 -4.07 -4.60 -4.84
N GLU A 115 -5.40 -4.48 -4.76
CA GLU A 115 -6.04 -3.90 -3.59
C GLU A 115 -5.85 -4.82 -2.37
N ILE A 116 -5.28 -4.28 -1.31
CA ILE A 116 -5.03 -5.02 -0.05
C ILE A 116 -6.14 -4.76 0.96
N GLN A 117 -6.60 -3.52 1.02
CA GLN A 117 -7.61 -3.08 1.97
C GLN A 117 -8.33 -1.85 1.44
N ASN A 118 -9.64 -1.80 1.62
CA ASN A 118 -10.47 -0.61 1.45
C ASN A 118 -11.19 -0.36 2.77
N ILE A 119 -11.10 0.85 3.30
CA ILE A 119 -11.90 1.28 4.46
C ILE A 119 -12.70 2.53 4.09
N GLN A 120 -13.93 2.58 4.55
CA GLN A 120 -14.74 3.79 4.51
C GLN A 120 -14.42 4.64 5.75
N ILE A 121 -14.02 5.90 5.54
CA ILE A 121 -13.68 6.84 6.61
C ILE A 121 -14.74 7.94 6.79
N ALA A 122 -15.67 8.07 5.85
CA ALA A 122 -16.86 8.90 5.98
C ALA A 122 -18.01 8.32 5.16
N ASP A 123 -19.25 8.47 5.66
CA ASP A 123 -20.48 7.97 5.04
C ASP A 123 -21.62 8.98 5.19
N GLY A 124 -22.54 8.98 4.23
CA GLY A 124 -23.57 10.02 4.07
C GLY A 124 -23.03 11.29 3.43
N ASP A 125 -23.88 12.31 3.24
CA ASP A 125 -23.44 13.58 2.68
C ASP A 125 -22.43 14.27 3.63
N VAL A 126 -21.14 14.07 3.33
CA VAL A 126 -20.05 14.44 4.23
C VAL A 126 -20.07 15.94 4.53
N CYS A 127 -20.00 16.28 5.81
CA CYS A 127 -20.02 17.67 6.28
C CYS A 127 -18.81 18.45 5.74
N ARG A 128 -19.08 19.67 5.28
CA ARG A 128 -18.01 20.60 4.85
C ARG A 128 -17.39 21.25 6.09
N GLY A 129 -16.08 21.47 6.05
CA GLY A 129 -15.33 22.08 7.14
C GLY A 129 -15.16 21.22 8.40
N LEU A 130 -15.68 19.98 8.42
CA LEU A 130 -15.47 19.04 9.50
C LEU A 130 -14.21 18.20 9.24
N PRO A 131 -13.22 18.20 10.15
CA PRO A 131 -12.06 17.33 10.02
C PRO A 131 -12.42 15.86 10.22
N ILE A 132 -11.92 15.01 9.31
CA ILE A 132 -12.11 13.56 9.28
C ILE A 132 -10.75 12.91 9.52
N PRO A 133 -10.56 12.19 10.63
CA PRO A 133 -9.29 11.55 10.93
C PRO A 133 -9.06 10.34 10.01
N ILE A 134 -7.83 10.23 9.50
CA ILE A 134 -7.33 9.04 8.81
C ILE A 134 -6.65 8.15 9.84
N HIS A 135 -7.07 6.89 9.94
CA HIS A 135 -6.45 5.89 10.79
C HIS A 135 -6.61 4.48 10.19
N MET A 136 -5.63 4.04 9.40
CA MET A 136 -5.64 2.73 8.74
C MET A 136 -4.55 1.82 9.32
N VAL A 137 -4.96 0.69 9.91
CA VAL A 137 -4.03 -0.35 10.39
C VAL A 137 -3.63 -1.26 9.22
N PHE A 138 -2.34 -1.42 8.96
CA PHE A 138 -1.85 -2.31 7.91
C PHE A 138 -2.12 -3.79 8.24
N PRO A 139 -2.74 -4.57 7.34
CA PRO A 139 -3.07 -5.97 7.59
C PRO A 139 -1.84 -6.86 7.50
N ARG A 140 -1.36 -7.35 8.65
CA ARG A 140 -0.08 -8.07 8.82
C ARG A 140 0.18 -9.22 7.84
N LEU A 141 -0.85 -9.94 7.40
CA LEU A 141 -0.71 -11.08 6.48
C LEU A 141 -0.66 -10.68 5.01
N PHE A 142 -1.05 -9.44 4.69
CA PHE A 142 -1.18 -8.94 3.32
C PHE A 142 -0.29 -7.73 3.03
N THR A 143 0.54 -7.32 4.00
CA THR A 143 1.51 -6.24 3.83
C THR A 143 2.91 -6.70 4.18
N CYS A 144 3.89 -6.10 3.51
CA CYS A 144 5.31 -6.25 3.80
C CYS A 144 6.01 -4.88 3.68
N PRO A 145 7.23 -4.72 4.24
CA PRO A 145 8.02 -3.53 4.00
C PRO A 145 8.32 -3.34 2.51
N THR A 146 8.38 -2.08 2.07
CA THR A 146 8.81 -1.76 0.71
C THR A 146 10.18 -2.35 0.42
N LEU A 147 10.30 -3.02 -0.72
CA LEU A 147 11.54 -3.60 -1.20
C LEU A 147 11.81 -3.06 -2.60
N GLU A 148 12.99 -2.49 -2.80
CA GLU A 148 13.44 -2.03 -4.11
C GLU A 148 14.74 -2.72 -4.49
N THR A 149 14.71 -3.53 -5.55
CA THR A 149 15.86 -4.18 -6.15
C THR A 149 15.86 -3.94 -7.66
N THR A 150 16.90 -4.39 -8.36
CA THR A 150 17.01 -4.25 -9.82
C THR A 150 15.84 -4.90 -10.56
N ASN A 151 15.48 -6.13 -10.18
CA ASN A 151 14.51 -6.95 -10.92
C ASN A 151 13.19 -7.16 -10.17
N PHE A 152 13.04 -6.62 -8.97
CA PHE A 152 11.82 -6.76 -8.19
C PHE A 152 11.59 -5.55 -7.28
N LYS A 153 10.37 -5.03 -7.29
CA LYS A 153 9.91 -3.97 -6.38
C LYS A 153 8.52 -4.30 -5.84
N VAL A 154 8.27 -4.01 -4.57
CA VAL A 154 6.95 -4.12 -3.90
C VAL A 154 6.78 -3.02 -2.86
#